data_AF-A0A3D3ZLE7-F1
#
_entry.id   AF-A0A3D3ZLE7-F1
#
_cell.length_a   1.000
_cell.length_b   1.000
_cell.length_c   1.000
_cell.angle_alpha   90.00
_cell.angle_beta   90.00
_cell.angle_gamma   90.00
#
_symmetry.space_group_name_H-M   'P 1'
#
loop_
_entity.id
_entity.type
_entity.pdbx_description
1 polymer ?
#
loop_
_entity_poly.entity_id
_entity_poly.type
_entity_poly.pdbx_seq_one_letter_code
_entity_poly.pdbx_strand_id
1 'polypeptide(L)' 'LDKAEQLIFHISQRHARSDFSLLRDILSEYMNKLDQLHERRGTIVGVPTGFTDLDHLMGGLQKSDLIILAA' A
#
# COMPACT_ATOMS: atom_id res chain seq x y z
N LEU A 1 -34.52 17.08 -14.97
CA LEU A 1 -33.62 17.89 -14.15
C LEU A 1 -33.41 17.21 -12.80
N ASP A 2 -34.49 16.88 -12.09
CA ASP A 2 -34.48 16.19 -10.78
C ASP A 2 -33.64 14.91 -10.71
N LYS A 3 -33.68 14.06 -11.75
CA LYS A 3 -32.87 12.84 -11.80
C LYS A 3 -31.36 13.12 -11.84
N ALA A 4 -30.94 14.19 -12.51
CA ALA A 4 -29.53 14.55 -12.60
C ALA A 4 -29.03 15.13 -11.27
N GLU A 5 -29.85 15.93 -10.59
CA GLU A 5 -29.56 16.43 -9.24
C GLU A 5 -29.46 15.30 -8.21
N GLN A 6 -30.39 14.34 -8.23
CA GLN A 6 -30.31 13.17 -7.36
C GLN A 6 -29.03 12.36 -7.61
N LEU A 7 -28.64 12.17 -8.87
CA LEU A 7 -27.41 11.47 -9.22
C LEU A 7 -26.16 12.18 -8.69
N ILE A 8 -26.05 13.50 -8.87
CA ILE A 8 -24.91 14.27 -8.35
C ILE A 8 -24.87 14.24 -6.82
N PHE A 9 -26.03 14.35 -6.17
CA PHE A 9 -26.14 14.28 -4.72
C PHE A 9 -25.71 12.91 -4.16
N HIS A 10 -26.13 11.83 -4.82
CA HIS A 10 -25.72 10.46 -4.47
C HIS A 10 -24.22 10.21 -4.69
N ILE A 11 -23.64 10.76 -5.76
CA ILE A 11 -22.19 10.65 -6.05
C ILE A 11 -21.37 11.39 -4.99
N SER A 12 -21.79 12.61 -4.61
CA SER A 12 -21.14 13.43 -3.58
C SER A 12 -21.16 12.75 -2.21
N GLN A 13 -22.30 12.18 -1.78
CA GLN A 13 -22.38 11.44 -0.51
C GLN A 13 -21.50 10.18 -0.49
N ARG A 14 -21.31 9.52 -1.63
CA ARG A 14 -20.49 8.30 -1.72
C ARG A 14 -19.00 8.58 -1.53
N HIS A 15 -18.51 9.73 -2.01
CA HIS A 15 -17.12 10.15 -1.80
C HIS A 15 -16.85 10.52 -0.33
N ALA A 16 -17.81 11.15 0.36
CA ALA A 16 -17.61 11.59 1.75
C ALA A 16 -17.45 10.46 2.79
N ARG A 17 -17.82 9.21 2.46
CA ARG A 17 -17.78 8.07 3.39
C ARG A 17 -16.57 7.14 3.25
N SER A 18 -15.73 7.31 2.22
CA SER A 18 -14.69 6.31 1.90
C SER A 18 -13.29 6.60 2.43
N ASP A 19 -13.02 7.81 2.96
CA ASP A 19 -11.64 8.26 3.19
C ASP A 19 -11.15 8.13 4.64
N PHE A 20 -12.02 7.73 5.57
CA PHE A 20 -11.67 7.66 6.98
C PHE A 20 -11.62 6.21 7.47
N SER A 21 -10.41 5.67 7.61
CA SER A 21 -10.13 4.44 8.34
C SER A 21 -9.74 4.76 9.78
N LEU A 22 -10.22 3.97 10.75
CA LEU A 22 -9.78 4.11 12.14
C LEU A 22 -8.30 3.75 12.26
N LEU A 23 -7.52 4.58 12.94
CA LEU A 23 -6.09 4.37 13.13
C LEU A 23 -5.77 2.99 13.75
N ARG A 24 -6.59 2.55 14.70
CA ARG A 24 -6.44 1.22 15.34
C ARG A 24 -6.48 0.10 14.30
N ASP A 25 -7.40 0.19 13.34
CA ASP A 25 -7.60 -0.87 12.36
C ASP A 25 -6.40 -0.93 11.39
N ILE A 26 -5.85 0.24 11.02
CA ILE A 26 -4.60 0.34 10.24
C ILE A 26 -3.41 -0.25 11.01
N LEU A 27 -3.28 0.07 12.31
CA LEU A 27 -2.20 -0.44 13.14
C LEU A 27 -2.28 -1.96 13.30
N SER A 28 -3.47 -2.51 13.47
CA SER A 28 -3.69 -3.95 13.53
C SER A 28 -3.31 -4.64 12.21
N GLU A 29 -3.68 -4.07 11.07
CA GLU A 29 -3.28 -4.58 9.75
C GLU A 29 -1.76 -4.54 9.56
N TYR A 30 -1.13 -3.43 9.96
CA TYR A 30 0.32 -3.26 9.86
C TYR A 30 1.10 -4.24 10.77
N MET A 31 0.63 -4.49 11.99
CA MET A 31 1.22 -5.50 12.89
C MET A 31 1.12 -6.90 12.29
N ASN A 32 -0.05 -7.29 11.78
CA ASN A 32 -0.22 -8.59 11.13
C ASN A 32 0.73 -8.75 9.92
N LYS A 33 0.95 -7.67 9.17
CA LYS A 33 1.91 -7.67 8.06
C LYS A 33 3.35 -7.84 8.56
N LEU A 34 3.73 -7.19 9.64
CA LEU A 34 5.06 -7.37 10.27
C LEU A 34 5.27 -8.80 10.79
N ASP A 35 4.24 -9.42 11.36
CA ASP A 35 4.32 -10.80 11.82
C ASP A 35 4.54 -11.77 10.65
N GLN A 36 3.81 -11.59 9.55
CA GLN A 36 4.02 -12.37 8.32
C GLN A 36 5.44 -12.21 7.74
N LEU A 37 6.02 -11.02 7.85
CA LEU A 37 7.40 -10.76 7.42
C LEU A 37 8.42 -11.41 8.37
N HIS A 38 8.16 -11.39 9.68
CA HIS A 38 9.02 -12.04 10.67
C HIS A 38 8.99 -13.57 10.57
N GLU A 39 7.87 -14.18 10.17
CA GLU A 39 7.80 -15.63 9.94
C GLU A 39 8.63 -16.05 8.71
N ARG A 40 8.79 -15.18 7.71
CA ARG A 40 9.56 -15.42 6.47
C ARG A 40 11.04 -15.09 6.60
N ARG A 41 11.67 -15.37 7.76
CA ARG A 41 13.08 -15.04 8.03
C ARG A 41 13.99 -15.53 6.89
N GLY A 42 14.58 -14.60 6.15
CA GLY A 42 15.62 -14.86 5.14
C GLY A 42 15.18 -14.75 3.69
N THR A 43 13.91 -14.45 3.39
CA THR A 43 13.47 -14.20 2.01
C THR A 43 13.44 -12.70 1.73
N ILE A 44 14.00 -12.28 0.60
CA ILE A 44 13.90 -10.90 0.10
C ILE A 44 12.42 -10.50 0.08
N VAL A 45 12.09 -9.38 0.75
CA VAL A 45 10.69 -8.96 1.00
C VAL A 45 10.06 -8.25 -0.22
N GLY A 46 10.89 -7.89 -1.21
CA GLY A 46 10.47 -7.33 -2.50
C GLY A 46 10.82 -8.22 -3.70
N VAL A 47 10.64 -7.68 -4.91
CA VAL A 47 11.12 -8.32 -6.14
C VAL A 47 12.64 -8.21 -6.17
N PRO A 48 13.40 -9.32 -6.28
CA PRO A 48 14.86 -9.25 -6.31
C PRO A 48 15.33 -8.54 -7.58
N THR A 49 16.32 -7.67 -7.44
CA THR A 49 16.98 -6.99 -8.57
C THR A 49 17.98 -7.91 -9.27
N GLY A 50 18.46 -8.95 -8.58
CA GLY A 50 19.50 -9.87 -9.07
C GLY A 50 20.92 -9.41 -8.74
N PHE A 51 21.08 -8.22 -8.13
CA PHE A 51 22.34 -7.75 -7.57
C PHE A 51 22.34 -8.00 -6.07
N THR A 52 23.11 -8.96 -5.59
CA THR A 52 23.11 -9.41 -4.18
C THR A 52 23.30 -8.25 -3.20
N ASP A 53 24.25 -7.35 -3.46
CA ASP A 53 24.54 -6.24 -2.56
C ASP A 53 23.39 -5.23 -2.52
N LEU A 54 22.77 -4.95 -3.68
CA LEU A 54 21.63 -4.05 -3.77
C LEU A 54 20.39 -4.65 -3.11
N ASP A 55 20.15 -5.94 -3.31
CA ASP A 55 19.05 -6.67 -2.69
C ASP A 55 19.22 -6.79 -1.17
N HIS A 56 20.46 -6.89 -0.68
CA HIS A 56 20.74 -6.88 0.75
C HIS A 56 20.49 -5.50 1.37
N LEU A 57 20.85 -4.43 0.66
CA LEU A 57 20.65 -3.05 1.12
C LEU A 57 19.18 -2.63 1.09
N MET A 58 18.44 -3.02 0.05
CA MET A 58 17.05 -2.57 -0.16
C MET A 58 15.99 -3.60 0.29
N GLY A 59 16.38 -4.86 0.53
CA GLY A 59 15.43 -5.94 0.76
C GLY A 59 14.60 -6.29 -0.49
N GLY A 60 15.09 -5.95 -1.68
CA GLY A 60 14.40 -6.05 -2.97
C GLY A 60 13.47 -4.86 -3.26
N LEU A 61 12.89 -4.84 -4.46
CA LEU A 61 11.99 -3.77 -4.91
C LEU A 61 10.61 -3.90 -4.25
N GLN A 62 10.20 -2.90 -3.47
CA GLN A 62 8.92 -2.93 -2.77
C GLN A 62 7.78 -2.38 -3.63
N LYS A 63 6.59 -2.96 -3.45
CA LYS A 63 5.37 -2.45 -4.09
C LYS A 63 5.04 -1.08 -3.49
N SER A 64 4.88 -0.07 -4.36
CA SER A 64 4.60 1.35 -4.07
C SER A 64 5.82 2.28 -4.03
N ASP A 65 7.04 1.76 -4.14
CA ASP A 65 8.23 2.61 -4.27
C ASP A 65 8.38 3.13 -5.71
N LEU A 66 8.76 4.41 -5.86
CA LEU A 66 9.20 4.98 -7.13
C LEU A 66 10.72 4.88 -7.22
N ILE A 67 11.22 4.09 -8.15
CA ILE A 67 12.65 3.88 -8.37
C ILE A 67 13.09 4.70 -9.59
N ILE A 68 14.04 5.60 -9.40
CA ILE A 68 14.59 6.44 -10.48
C ILE A 68 16.04 6.02 -10.74
N LEU A 69 16.32 5.62 -11.98
CA LEU A 69 17.67 5.34 -12.46
C LEU A 69 18.12 6.51 -13.35
N ALA A 70 19.19 7.19 -12.95
CA ALA A 70 19.78 8.29 -13.72
C ALA A 70 21.24 7.95 -14.03
N ALA A 71 21.67 8.23 -15.27
CA ALA A 71 23.00 7.97 -15.80
C ALA A 71 23.46 9.13 -16.70
#